data_AF-C3Z8A2-F1
#
_entry.id   AF-C3Z8A2-F1
#
_cell.length_a   1.000
_cell.length_b   1.000
_cell.length_c   1.000
_cell.angle_alpha   90.00
_cell.angle_beta   90.00
_cell.angle_gamma   90.00
#
_symmetry.space_group_name_H-M   'P 1'
#
loop_
_entity.id
_entity.type
_entity.pdbx_description
1 polymer ?
#
loop_
_entity_poly.entity_id
_entity_poly.type
_entity_poly.pdbx_seq_one_letter_code
_entity_poly.pdbx_strand_id
1 'polypeptide(L)'
;SNLLNKDTFHRSLLACSVEVIMTTYGSASINTYFISGTPMLYTMATTDTNTSFPWILDVFELKAYDFFKVLETFILAEPKLTKEVIKHLQHIENKILERVAWREGSPLYEAILTSEMPRPSFQTSPGSRVTNGNIPHSSTASEMYLSPTRFSAAQQSPYRSPARLHCRSPGPHRRKSQSLQLFYNKVCKLAYMRLQSLCKLLCVSAEMEHRIWTALEFCLLHRPELLKNRHLDQVIMCSVYAICKVSGCDTKFKSIVAAYKNLPTASQTVYKEAWISGEEYDSIIGFYNRVYMQTLKNYILRFAS
;
A
#
# COMPACT_ATOMS: atom_id res chain seq x y z
N SER A 1 27.70 -8.02 6.71
CA SER A 1 27.23 -8.91 5.64
C SER A 1 25.83 -9.49 5.86
N ASN A 2 24.89 -8.78 6.51
CA ASN A 2 23.59 -9.37 6.90
C ASN A 2 22.51 -9.29 5.81
N LEU A 3 22.55 -8.29 4.93
CA LEU A 3 21.57 -8.17 3.84
C LEU A 3 21.77 -9.23 2.75
N LEU A 4 23.03 -9.49 2.40
CA LEU A 4 23.40 -10.48 1.37
C LEU A 4 23.06 -11.93 1.76
N ASN A 5 22.69 -12.18 3.02
CA ASN A 5 22.23 -13.49 3.49
C ASN A 5 20.69 -13.59 3.53
N LYS A 6 19.95 -12.55 3.12
CA LYS A 6 18.49 -12.55 3.11
C LYS A 6 17.97 -13.07 1.77
N ASP A 7 17.50 -14.32 1.77
CA ASP A 7 16.86 -14.96 0.61
C ASP A 7 15.71 -14.11 0.03
N THR A 8 14.84 -13.57 0.90
CA THR A 8 13.71 -12.73 0.47
C THR A 8 14.13 -11.44 -0.24
N PHE A 9 15.28 -10.88 0.12
CA PHE A 9 15.84 -9.71 -0.58
C PHE A 9 16.30 -10.09 -1.99
N HIS A 10 17.05 -11.18 -2.14
CA HIS A 10 17.54 -11.65 -3.43
C HIS A 10 16.41 -12.09 -4.37
N ARG A 11 15.44 -12.85 -3.86
CA ARG A 11 14.25 -13.23 -4.63
C ARG A 11 13.47 -12.00 -5.08
N SER A 12 13.28 -11.00 -4.20
CA SER A 12 12.58 -9.76 -4.58
C SER A 12 13.34 -8.96 -5.61
N LEU A 13 14.67 -8.86 -5.49
CA LEU A 13 15.51 -8.18 -6.47
C LEU A 13 15.44 -8.87 -7.84
N LEU A 14 15.56 -10.20 -7.86
CA LEU A 14 15.49 -11.00 -9.08
C LEU A 14 14.10 -10.94 -9.72
N ALA A 15 13.03 -11.04 -8.92
CA ALA A 15 11.65 -10.87 -9.39
C ALA A 15 11.45 -9.48 -10.02
N CYS A 16 12.03 -8.43 -9.45
CA CYS A 16 11.94 -7.07 -10.00
C CYS A 16 12.67 -6.97 -11.34
N SER A 17 13.87 -7.56 -11.45
CA SER A 17 14.60 -7.64 -12.72
C SER A 17 13.82 -8.40 -13.80
N VAL A 18 13.22 -9.54 -13.45
CA VAL A 18 12.40 -10.33 -14.38
C VAL A 18 11.14 -9.57 -14.78
N GLU A 19 10.47 -8.90 -13.86
CA GLU A 19 9.29 -8.07 -14.16
C GLU A 19 9.61 -6.97 -15.19
N VAL A 20 10.78 -6.33 -15.07
CA VAL A 20 11.25 -5.33 -16.05
C VAL A 20 11.44 -5.96 -17.44
N ILE A 21 12.06 -7.14 -17.51
CA ILE A 21 12.26 -7.88 -18.77
C ILE A 21 10.89 -8.27 -19.37
N MET A 22 9.99 -8.84 -18.56
CA MET A 22 8.67 -9.27 -19.01
C MET A 22 7.82 -8.10 -19.50
N THR A 23 7.90 -6.93 -18.87
CA THR A 23 7.18 -5.74 -19.32
C THR A 23 7.74 -5.21 -20.64
N THR A 24 9.07 -5.24 -20.80
CA THR A 24 9.76 -4.75 -21.99
C THR A 24 9.54 -5.64 -23.20
N TYR A 25 9.64 -6.97 -23.03
CA TYR A 25 9.59 -7.92 -24.14
C TYR A 25 8.25 -8.63 -24.30
N GLY A 26 7.47 -8.82 -23.22
CA GLY A 26 6.14 -9.43 -23.29
C GLY A 26 5.14 -8.61 -24.10
N SER A 27 5.30 -7.29 -24.16
CA SER A 27 4.52 -6.42 -25.04
C SER A 27 4.96 -6.52 -26.52
N ALA A 28 6.22 -6.88 -26.78
CA ALA A 28 6.78 -6.99 -28.12
C ALA A 28 6.40 -8.31 -28.81
N SER A 29 6.19 -9.39 -28.04
CA SER A 29 5.77 -10.70 -28.58
C SER A 29 4.36 -10.69 -29.20
N ILE A 30 3.49 -9.76 -28.80
CA ILE A 30 2.12 -9.62 -29.33
C ILE A 30 2.09 -8.81 -30.64
N ASN A 31 3.10 -7.98 -30.91
CA ASN A 31 3.21 -7.22 -32.16
C ASN A 31 4.06 -7.98 -33.19
N THR A 32 3.58 -9.14 -33.64
CA THR A 32 4.14 -9.79 -34.83
C THR A 32 3.66 -9.05 -36.09
N TYR A 33 4.58 -8.31 -36.68
CA TYR A 33 4.65 -7.69 -38.00
C TYR A 33 3.53 -8.01 -39.02
N PHE A 34 2.72 -7.01 -39.38
CA PHE A 34 2.07 -6.93 -40.69
C PHE A 34 3.02 -6.34 -41.72
N ILE A 35 4.00 -7.10 -42.22
CA ILE A 35 4.70 -6.74 -43.47
C ILE A 35 4.98 -8.02 -44.27
N SER A 36 4.41 -8.07 -45.48
CA SER A 36 4.61 -9.07 -46.56
C SER A 36 3.80 -10.39 -46.52
N GLY A 37 2.46 -10.26 -46.55
CA GLY A 37 1.60 -10.99 -47.50
C GLY A 37 1.59 -12.53 -47.55
N THR A 38 2.17 -13.27 -46.60
CA THR A 38 2.10 -14.74 -46.57
C THR A 38 1.76 -15.26 -45.17
N PRO A 39 0.66 -16.01 -45.00
CA PRO A 39 0.29 -16.58 -43.71
C PRO A 39 1.02 -17.93 -43.54
N MET A 40 2.22 -17.90 -42.97
CA MET A 40 2.84 -19.11 -42.43
C MET A 40 2.31 -19.31 -41.01
N LEU A 41 1.30 -20.19 -40.90
CA LEU A 41 0.69 -20.61 -39.65
C LEU A 41 1.66 -21.49 -38.85
N TYR A 42 2.67 -20.87 -38.25
CA TYR A 42 3.21 -21.30 -36.97
C TYR A 42 2.93 -20.19 -35.96
N THR A 43 1.65 -19.83 -35.83
CA THR A 43 1.14 -19.33 -34.56
C THR A 43 1.29 -20.50 -33.61
N MET A 44 2.47 -20.63 -32.98
CA MET A 44 2.52 -21.35 -31.72
C MET A 44 1.47 -20.69 -30.87
N ALA A 45 0.40 -21.43 -30.59
CA ALA A 45 -0.61 -21.05 -29.64
C ALA A 45 0.11 -20.90 -28.31
N THR A 46 0.70 -19.73 -28.07
CA THR A 46 1.09 -19.31 -26.73
C THR A 46 -0.25 -19.12 -26.06
N THR A 47 -0.66 -20.15 -25.33
CA THR A 47 -1.59 -20.05 -24.21
C THR A 47 -1.51 -18.64 -23.65
N ASP A 48 -2.64 -17.94 -23.51
CA ASP A 48 -2.75 -16.60 -22.91
C ASP A 48 -2.20 -16.60 -21.48
N THR A 49 -0.89 -16.76 -21.32
CA THR A 49 -0.19 -16.65 -20.05
C THR A 49 -0.13 -15.17 -19.81
N ASN A 50 -1.14 -14.67 -19.10
CA ASN A 50 -1.16 -13.31 -18.62
C ASN A 50 -0.02 -13.16 -17.59
N THR A 51 1.18 -12.87 -18.08
CA THR A 51 2.40 -12.69 -17.28
C THR A 51 2.44 -11.30 -16.61
N SER A 52 1.31 -10.61 -16.51
CA SER A 52 1.25 -9.32 -15.83
C SER A 52 1.30 -9.53 -14.31
N PHE A 53 1.87 -8.54 -13.62
CA PHE A 53 1.80 -8.49 -12.16
C PHE A 53 0.35 -8.71 -11.66
N PRO A 54 0.10 -9.64 -10.73
CA PRO A 54 1.05 -10.19 -9.74
C PRO A 54 1.69 -11.54 -10.07
N TRP A 55 1.61 -12.04 -11.31
CA TRP A 55 2.12 -13.38 -11.69
C TRP A 55 3.56 -13.67 -11.20
N ILE A 56 4.44 -12.67 -11.28
CA ILE A 56 5.84 -12.81 -10.86
C ILE A 56 6.00 -13.16 -9.37
N LEU A 57 5.04 -12.77 -8.54
CA LEU A 57 5.06 -13.09 -7.12
C LEU A 57 4.87 -14.58 -6.89
N ASP A 58 4.03 -15.25 -7.68
CA ASP A 58 3.78 -16.68 -7.55
C ASP A 58 4.99 -17.49 -8.04
N VAL A 59 5.62 -17.07 -9.15
CA VAL A 59 6.83 -17.69 -9.72
C VAL A 59 7.98 -17.69 -8.71
N PHE A 60 8.18 -16.57 -8.02
CA PHE A 60 9.25 -16.42 -7.04
C PHE A 60 8.78 -16.74 -5.62
N GLU A 61 7.57 -17.27 -5.42
CA GLU A 61 6.87 -17.49 -4.14
C GLU A 61 7.06 -16.34 -3.12
N LEU A 62 6.95 -15.11 -3.62
CA LEU A 62 7.11 -13.89 -2.86
C LEU A 62 5.78 -13.36 -2.37
N LYS A 63 5.81 -12.73 -1.19
CA LYS A 63 4.70 -11.92 -0.71
C LYS A 63 4.88 -10.48 -1.17
N ALA A 64 3.78 -9.84 -1.55
CA ALA A 64 3.78 -8.46 -2.04
C ALA A 64 4.38 -7.46 -1.03
N TYR A 65 4.17 -7.70 0.28
CA TYR A 65 4.75 -6.89 1.34
C TYR A 65 6.28 -7.01 1.44
N ASP A 66 6.89 -8.09 0.96
CA ASP A 66 8.34 -8.18 0.86
C ASP A 66 8.83 -7.54 -0.45
N PHE A 67 8.15 -7.84 -1.55
CA PHE A 67 8.48 -7.32 -2.86
C PHE A 67 8.47 -5.78 -2.92
N PHE A 68 7.51 -5.09 -2.27
CA PHE A 68 7.47 -3.61 -2.31
C PHE A 68 8.75 -2.95 -1.81
N LYS A 69 9.46 -3.61 -0.87
CA LYS A 69 10.63 -3.05 -0.18
C LYS A 69 11.82 -2.83 -1.12
N VAL A 70 11.83 -3.46 -2.30
CA VAL A 70 12.91 -3.30 -3.30
C VAL A 70 12.57 -2.31 -4.41
N LEU A 71 11.29 -2.03 -4.68
CA LEU A 71 10.84 -1.29 -5.87
C LEU A 71 11.47 0.10 -5.98
N GLU A 72 11.35 0.92 -4.92
CA GLU A 72 11.90 2.28 -4.92
C GLU A 72 13.43 2.27 -5.07
N THR A 73 14.11 1.41 -4.31
CA THR A 73 15.57 1.29 -4.41
C THR A 73 16.05 0.76 -5.75
N PHE A 74 15.26 -0.11 -6.40
CA PHE A 74 15.58 -0.63 -7.72
C PHE A 74 15.54 0.50 -8.76
N ILE A 75 14.48 1.31 -8.74
CA ILE A 75 14.34 2.48 -9.62
C ILE A 75 15.50 3.47 -9.41
N LEU A 76 15.89 3.71 -8.16
CA LEU A 76 16.99 4.63 -7.84
C LEU A 76 18.38 4.08 -8.21
N ALA A 77 18.56 2.76 -8.18
CA ALA A 77 19.85 2.13 -8.46
C ALA A 77 20.16 2.00 -9.95
N GLU A 78 19.14 1.91 -10.81
CA GLU A 78 19.31 1.76 -12.26
C GLU A 78 18.88 3.02 -13.03
N PRO A 79 19.80 3.95 -13.34
CA PRO A 79 19.47 5.19 -14.02
C PRO A 79 19.09 5.01 -15.50
N LYS A 80 19.34 3.83 -16.10
CA LYS A 80 19.03 3.56 -17.52
C LYS A 80 17.60 3.05 -17.75
N LEU A 81 16.79 2.88 -16.71
CA LEU A 81 15.39 2.49 -16.87
C LEU A 81 14.63 3.52 -17.72
N THR A 82 13.84 3.03 -18.67
CA THR A 82 12.98 3.90 -19.47
C THR A 82 11.85 4.48 -18.62
N LYS A 83 11.28 5.62 -19.04
CA LYS A 83 10.18 6.27 -18.31
C LYS A 83 8.96 5.34 -18.21
N GLU A 84 8.74 4.52 -19.22
CA GLU A 84 7.65 3.54 -19.31
C GLU A 84 7.82 2.45 -18.25
N VAL A 85 9.04 1.91 -18.09
CA VAL A 85 9.36 0.91 -17.06
C VAL A 85 9.25 1.52 -15.65
N ILE A 86 9.74 2.75 -15.44
CA ILE A 86 9.61 3.43 -14.15
C ILE A 86 8.13 3.60 -13.79
N LYS A 87 7.29 4.06 -14.72
CA LYS A 87 5.84 4.17 -14.53
C LYS A 87 5.19 2.82 -14.21
N HIS A 88 5.62 1.76 -14.88
CA HIS A 88 5.13 0.40 -14.61
C HIS A 88 5.48 -0.07 -13.19
N LEU A 89 6.73 0.09 -12.75
CA LEU A 89 7.14 -0.27 -11.39
C LEU A 89 6.41 0.55 -10.32
N GLN A 90 6.18 1.84 -10.57
CA GLN A 90 5.35 2.70 -9.71
C GLN A 90 3.88 2.24 -9.68
N HIS A 91 3.35 1.77 -10.81
CA HIS A 91 2.00 1.20 -10.89
C HIS A 91 1.89 -0.11 -10.09
N ILE A 92 2.92 -0.96 -10.15
CA ILE A 92 3.01 -2.16 -9.31
C ILE A 92 3.04 -1.78 -7.83
N GLU A 93 3.87 -0.80 -7.45
CA GLU A 93 3.91 -0.32 -6.06
C GLU A 93 2.51 0.11 -5.59
N ASN A 94 1.79 0.88 -6.41
CA ASN A 94 0.41 1.29 -6.10
C ASN A 94 -0.54 0.08 -5.96
N LYS A 95 -0.47 -0.91 -6.86
CA LYS A 95 -1.27 -2.15 -6.76
C LYS A 95 -1.02 -2.90 -5.44
N ILE A 96 0.24 -2.92 -4.99
CA ILE A 96 0.61 -3.54 -3.72
C ILE A 96 -0.01 -2.77 -2.55
N LEU A 97 0.17 -1.45 -2.53
CA LEU A 97 -0.32 -0.57 -1.47
C LEU A 97 -1.85 -0.51 -1.38
N GLU A 98 -2.55 -0.62 -2.52
CA GLU A 98 -4.01 -0.49 -2.55
C GLU A 98 -4.76 -1.80 -2.29
N ARG A 99 -4.14 -2.96 -2.57
CA ARG A 99 -4.84 -4.26 -2.52
C ARG A 99 -3.96 -5.44 -2.15
N VAL A 100 -2.86 -5.68 -2.88
CA VAL A 100 -2.19 -7.00 -2.84
C VAL A 100 -1.52 -7.27 -1.49
N ALA A 101 -0.93 -6.26 -0.83
CA ALA A 101 -0.35 -6.43 0.51
C ALA A 101 -1.40 -6.65 1.60
N TRP A 102 -2.68 -6.37 1.35
CA TRP A 102 -3.79 -6.55 2.28
C TRP A 102 -4.54 -7.87 2.09
N ARG A 103 -4.02 -8.78 1.27
CA ARG A 103 -4.57 -10.14 1.15
C ARG A 103 -4.26 -10.96 2.40
N GLU A 104 -5.15 -11.89 2.70
CA GLU A 104 -4.91 -12.91 3.72
C GLU A 104 -3.58 -13.66 3.49
N GLY A 105 -2.88 -13.98 4.58
CA GLY A 105 -1.54 -14.59 4.53
C GLY A 105 -0.41 -13.60 4.20
N SER A 106 -0.68 -12.29 4.15
CA SER A 106 0.36 -11.28 3.99
C SER A 106 1.20 -11.12 5.27
N PRO A 107 2.55 -11.07 5.18
CA PRO A 107 3.44 -10.75 6.32
C PRO A 107 3.20 -9.37 6.91
N LEU A 108 2.44 -8.50 6.23
CA LEU A 108 2.01 -7.21 6.75
C LEU A 108 1.29 -7.33 8.09
N TYR A 109 0.41 -8.33 8.27
CA TYR A 109 -0.34 -8.48 9.51
C TYR A 109 0.57 -8.82 10.69
N GLU A 110 1.57 -9.68 10.48
CA GLU A 110 2.58 -9.95 11.50
C GLU A 110 3.41 -8.71 11.83
N ALA A 111 3.76 -7.92 10.83
CA ALA A 111 4.44 -6.64 11.05
C ALA A 111 3.57 -5.68 11.89
N ILE A 112 2.26 -5.59 11.63
CA ILE A 112 1.31 -4.79 12.42
C ILE A 112 1.21 -5.29 13.87
N LEU A 113 1.17 -6.61 14.08
CA LEU A 113 1.05 -7.21 15.42
C LEU A 113 2.33 -7.05 16.25
N THR A 114 3.50 -7.14 15.63
CA THR A 114 4.79 -7.11 16.32
C THR A 114 5.37 -5.71 16.50
N SER A 115 4.88 -4.72 15.75
CA SER A 115 5.38 -3.36 15.80
C SER A 115 4.51 -2.41 16.64
N GLU A 116 5.12 -1.31 17.10
CA GLU A 116 4.36 -0.16 17.58
C GLU A 116 3.57 0.44 16.42
N MET A 117 2.41 1.00 16.75
CA MET A 117 1.58 1.68 15.76
C MET A 117 2.39 2.70 14.97
N PRO A 118 2.43 2.59 13.62
CA PRO A 118 3.08 3.57 12.78
C PRO A 118 2.49 4.94 13.04
N ARG A 119 3.36 5.93 13.18
CA ARG A 119 2.97 7.33 13.14
C ARG A 119 3.34 7.85 11.76
N PRO A 120 2.36 8.04 10.85
CA PRO A 120 2.65 8.61 9.57
C PRO A 120 3.35 9.95 9.76
N SER A 121 4.46 10.16 9.06
CA SER A 121 5.14 11.47 9.06
C SER A 121 4.40 12.49 8.18
N PHE A 122 3.34 12.07 7.49
CA PHE A 122 2.48 12.90 6.68
C PHE A 122 1.54 13.71 7.59
N GLN A 123 1.93 14.94 7.93
CA GLN A 123 1.08 15.88 8.66
C GLN A 123 0.34 16.79 7.68
N THR A 124 -0.99 16.75 7.68
CA THR A 124 -1.87 17.56 6.82
C THR A 124 -2.47 18.78 7.52
N SER A 125 -1.88 19.27 8.62
CA SER A 125 -2.44 20.37 9.39
C SER A 125 -2.44 21.69 8.60
N PRO A 126 -3.57 22.43 8.55
CA PRO A 126 -3.61 23.77 7.98
C PRO A 126 -2.87 24.74 8.91
N GLY A 127 -1.59 24.99 8.62
CA GLY A 127 -0.76 25.92 9.40
C GLY A 127 0.71 25.54 9.55
N SER A 128 1.09 24.30 9.21
CA SER A 128 2.52 23.96 9.18
C SER A 128 3.15 24.48 7.90
N ARG A 129 3.87 25.61 8.01
CA ARG A 129 5.01 25.88 7.12
C ARG A 129 5.82 24.59 7.04
N VAL A 130 6.16 24.16 5.83
CA VAL A 130 7.21 23.18 5.59
C VAL A 130 8.47 23.73 6.24
N THR A 131 8.69 23.38 7.51
CA THR A 131 10.00 23.55 8.11
C THR A 131 10.86 22.52 7.41
N ASN A 132 11.94 22.99 6.78
CA ASN A 132 13.02 22.15 6.24
C ASN A 132 13.69 21.37 7.39
N GLY A 133 12.96 20.49 8.05
CA GLY A 133 13.48 19.45 8.90
C GLY A 133 13.64 18.22 8.04
N ASN A 134 14.90 17.89 7.72
CA ASN A 134 15.37 16.71 7.00
C ASN A 134 14.28 15.67 6.70
N ILE A 135 13.80 15.68 5.44
CA ILE A 135 13.15 14.53 4.83
C ILE A 135 14.06 13.34 5.13
N PRO A 136 13.62 12.28 5.84
CA PRO A 136 14.46 11.12 5.99
C PRO A 136 14.75 10.60 4.58
N HIS A 137 16.03 10.67 4.21
CA HIS A 137 16.58 10.18 2.96
C HIS A 137 15.97 8.82 2.61
N SER A 138 15.64 8.63 1.32
CA SER A 138 15.39 7.34 0.67
C SER A 138 15.80 6.16 1.56
N SER A 139 14.85 5.53 2.26
CA SER A 139 15.16 4.40 3.11
C SER A 139 15.66 3.26 2.24
N THR A 140 16.90 2.85 2.47
CA THR A 140 17.53 1.82 1.64
C THR A 140 16.82 0.47 1.83
N ALA A 141 16.84 -0.42 0.84
CA ALA A 141 16.30 -1.77 0.99
C ALA A 141 16.93 -2.48 2.20
N SER A 142 18.21 -2.20 2.47
CA SER A 142 18.90 -2.72 3.66
C SER A 142 18.19 -2.38 4.97
N GLU A 143 17.66 -1.17 5.09
CA GLU A 143 16.91 -0.73 6.27
C GLU A 143 15.56 -1.43 6.39
N MET A 144 14.87 -1.67 5.27
CA MET A 144 13.56 -2.33 5.27
C MET A 144 13.64 -3.84 5.56
N TYR A 145 14.68 -4.51 5.06
CA TYR A 145 14.89 -5.95 5.24
C TYR A 145 15.61 -6.32 6.55
N LEU A 146 16.32 -5.38 7.18
CA LEU A 146 17.06 -5.62 8.42
C LEU A 146 16.35 -5.09 9.68
N SER A 147 15.25 -4.34 9.54
CA SER A 147 14.46 -3.82 10.67
C SER A 147 13.56 -4.87 11.33
N PRO A 148 13.46 -4.94 12.68
CA PRO A 148 14.48 -4.71 13.69
C PRO A 148 15.09 -6.05 14.15
N THR A 149 16.11 -6.50 13.41
CA THR A 149 17.14 -7.41 13.93
C THR A 149 18.33 -6.60 14.41
N ARG A 150 18.11 -5.54 15.21
CA ARG A 150 19.19 -5.00 16.05
C ARG A 150 19.13 -5.73 17.37
N PHE A 151 19.74 -6.91 17.43
CA PHE A 151 20.37 -7.32 18.68
C PHE A 151 21.29 -6.17 19.08
N SER A 152 21.15 -5.65 20.29
CA SER A 152 22.16 -4.77 20.87
C SER A 152 23.50 -5.47 20.69
N ALA A 153 24.32 -4.97 19.78
CA ALA A 153 25.74 -5.24 19.81
C ALA A 153 26.26 -4.50 21.04
N ALA A 154 26.09 -5.12 22.21
CA ALA A 154 26.97 -4.89 23.34
C ALA A 154 28.34 -5.46 22.94
N GLN A 155 29.06 -4.75 22.07
CA GLN A 155 30.50 -4.85 22.04
C GLN A 155 31.02 -3.94 23.13
N GLN A 156 31.49 -4.63 24.15
CA GLN A 156 32.03 -4.15 25.41
C GLN A 156 33.25 -3.27 25.12
N SER A 157 33.17 -2.01 25.54
CA SER A 157 34.34 -1.31 26.03
C SER A 157 34.78 -2.00 27.33
N PRO A 158 36.03 -2.44 27.49
CA PRO A 158 36.52 -2.82 28.81
C PRO A 158 36.61 -1.53 29.65
N TYR A 159 36.41 -1.65 30.97
CA TYR A 159 36.44 -0.57 31.98
C TYR A 159 35.12 0.18 32.25
N ARG A 160 34.29 -0.35 33.17
CA ARG A 160 34.06 0.28 34.50
C ARG A 160 33.18 -0.58 35.43
N SER A 161 33.48 -0.43 36.72
CA SER A 161 33.13 -1.18 37.93
C SER A 161 31.63 -1.40 38.25
N PRO A 162 31.28 -2.31 39.19
CA PRO A 162 29.93 -2.80 39.39
C PRO A 162 29.15 -1.92 40.38
N ALA A 163 27.99 -1.40 39.97
CA ALA A 163 27.02 -0.81 40.90
C ALA A 163 25.58 -1.16 40.51
N ARG A 164 24.95 -1.96 41.39
CA ARG A 164 23.52 -2.20 41.59
C ARG A 164 22.71 -2.79 40.42
N LEU A 165 22.52 -4.10 40.52
CA LEU A 165 21.41 -4.84 39.90
C LEU A 165 20.06 -4.27 40.36
N HIS A 166 19.40 -3.53 39.48
CA HIS A 166 17.94 -3.58 39.38
C HIS A 166 17.63 -4.28 38.06
N CYS A 167 17.34 -5.58 38.13
CA CYS A 167 16.69 -6.28 37.03
C CYS A 167 15.26 -5.74 36.89
N ARG A 168 15.09 -4.68 36.09
CA ARG A 168 13.81 -4.39 35.46
C ARG A 168 13.70 -5.28 34.25
N SER A 169 12.88 -6.33 34.36
CA SER A 169 12.40 -7.09 33.21
C SER A 169 11.82 -6.12 32.18
N PRO A 170 12.35 -6.03 30.95
CA PRO A 170 11.66 -5.31 29.89
C PRO A 170 10.38 -6.11 29.62
N GLY A 171 9.21 -5.49 29.80
CA GLY A 171 7.98 -6.03 29.20
C GLY A 171 8.16 -6.18 27.68
N PRO A 172 7.23 -6.83 26.97
CA PRO A 172 7.32 -6.98 25.52
C PRO A 172 7.18 -5.61 24.85
N HIS A 173 8.29 -4.87 24.77
CA HIS A 173 8.38 -3.62 24.02
C HIS A 173 8.25 -3.99 22.55
N ARG A 174 7.06 -3.73 21.98
CA ARG A 174 6.86 -3.76 20.53
C ARG A 174 7.93 -2.87 19.90
N ARG A 175 8.63 -3.36 18.88
CA ARG A 175 9.76 -2.64 18.28
C ARG A 175 9.25 -1.81 17.09
N LYS A 176 9.81 -0.63 16.87
CA LYS A 176 9.50 0.16 15.67
C LYS A 176 10.03 -0.55 14.42
N SER A 177 9.14 -0.91 13.52
CA SER A 177 9.47 -1.51 12.21
C SER A 177 9.54 -0.42 11.16
N GLN A 178 10.73 -0.20 10.59
CA GLN A 178 10.92 0.82 9.56
C GLN A 178 10.17 0.49 8.27
N SER A 179 10.16 -0.79 7.87
CA SER A 179 9.42 -1.24 6.69
C SER A 179 7.92 -1.03 6.85
N LEU A 180 7.38 -1.26 8.05
CA LEU A 180 5.96 -0.98 8.36
C LEU A 180 5.67 0.52 8.32
N GLN A 181 6.53 1.34 8.92
CA GLN A 181 6.36 2.79 8.92
C GLN A 181 6.37 3.36 7.50
N LEU A 182 7.30 2.92 6.66
CA LEU A 182 7.38 3.33 5.26
C LEU A 182 6.18 2.87 4.44
N PHE A 183 5.73 1.62 4.67
CA PHE A 183 4.54 1.09 4.03
C PHE A 183 3.32 1.96 4.34
N TYR A 184 3.06 2.25 5.62
CA TYR A 184 1.94 3.11 6.00
C TYR A 184 2.09 4.56 5.52
N ASN A 185 3.29 5.13 5.51
CA ASN A 185 3.53 6.44 4.91
C ASN A 185 3.11 6.47 3.44
N LYS A 186 3.47 5.44 2.66
CA LYS A 186 3.08 5.31 1.25
C LYS A 186 1.59 5.08 1.08
N VAL A 187 0.96 4.22 1.91
CA VAL A 187 -0.50 3.99 1.91
C VAL A 187 -1.25 5.29 2.21
N CYS A 188 -0.88 6.01 3.28
CA CYS A 188 -1.52 7.27 3.65
C CYS A 188 -1.37 8.32 2.55
N LYS A 189 -0.17 8.45 1.96
CA LYS A 189 0.06 9.37 0.84
C LYS A 189 -0.81 9.02 -0.36
N LEU A 190 -0.87 7.75 -0.76
CA LEU A 190 -1.70 7.27 -1.87
C LEU A 190 -3.18 7.51 -1.60
N ALA A 191 -3.64 7.18 -0.39
CA ALA A 191 -5.02 7.36 0.05
C ALA A 191 -5.43 8.83 0.02
N TYR A 192 -4.58 9.73 0.56
CA TYR A 192 -4.83 11.16 0.55
C TYR A 192 -4.91 11.71 -0.88
N MET A 193 -3.93 11.43 -1.74
CA MET A 193 -3.95 11.91 -3.13
C MET A 193 -5.23 11.51 -3.88
N ARG A 194 -5.72 10.28 -3.65
CA ARG A 194 -6.98 9.79 -4.23
C ARG A 194 -8.20 10.46 -3.61
N LEU A 195 -8.20 10.66 -2.28
CA LEU A 195 -9.23 11.40 -1.58
C LEU A 195 -9.35 12.83 -2.12
N GLN A 196 -8.24 13.56 -2.26
CA GLN A 196 -8.25 14.94 -2.79
C GLN A 196 -8.83 14.99 -4.21
N SER A 197 -8.42 14.04 -5.06
CA SER A 197 -8.94 13.94 -6.43
C SER A 197 -10.45 13.69 -6.44
N LEU A 198 -10.93 12.81 -5.56
CA LEU A 198 -12.36 12.49 -5.45
C LEU A 198 -13.16 13.65 -4.85
N CYS A 199 -12.67 14.29 -3.78
CA CYS A 199 -13.28 15.48 -3.16
C CYS A 199 -13.39 16.64 -4.16
N LYS A 200 -12.36 16.86 -4.98
CA LYS A 200 -12.40 17.86 -6.06
C LYS A 200 -13.50 17.58 -7.08
N LEU A 201 -13.67 16.32 -7.50
CA LEU A 201 -14.73 15.93 -8.43
C LEU A 201 -16.14 16.02 -7.81
N LEU A 202 -16.24 15.87 -6.49
CA LEU A 202 -17.49 15.97 -5.74
C LEU A 202 -17.80 17.39 -5.22
N CYS A 203 -16.91 18.36 -5.48
CA CYS A 203 -16.98 19.72 -4.95
C CYS A 203 -17.12 19.77 -3.40
N VAL A 204 -16.41 18.88 -2.71
CA VAL A 204 -16.35 18.86 -1.23
C VAL A 204 -15.43 19.98 -0.74
N SER A 205 -15.85 20.72 0.30
CA SER A 205 -15.04 21.80 0.87
C SER A 205 -13.76 21.30 1.52
N ALA A 206 -12.72 22.14 1.62
CA ALA A 206 -11.44 21.78 2.24
C ALA A 206 -11.59 21.38 3.72
N GLU A 207 -12.51 22.01 4.45
CA GLU A 207 -12.84 21.65 5.84
C GLU A 207 -13.41 20.23 5.92
N MET A 208 -14.34 19.89 5.02
CA MET A 208 -14.94 18.57 4.96
C MET A 208 -13.93 17.51 4.48
N GLU A 209 -13.09 17.84 3.50
CA GLU A 209 -11.96 16.99 3.06
C GLU A 209 -11.05 16.65 4.25
N HIS A 210 -10.74 17.63 5.11
CA HIS A 210 -9.94 17.39 6.31
C HIS A 210 -10.63 16.43 7.29
N ARG A 211 -11.94 16.62 7.56
CA ARG A 211 -12.73 15.71 8.41
C ARG A 211 -12.77 14.30 7.84
N ILE A 212 -12.95 14.16 6.51
CA ILE A 212 -12.92 12.87 5.81
C ILE A 212 -11.54 12.23 5.96
N TRP A 213 -10.47 13.00 5.78
CA TRP A 213 -9.11 12.51 5.93
C TRP A 213 -8.84 12.02 7.35
N THR A 214 -9.24 12.75 8.40
CA THR A 214 -9.08 12.31 9.79
C THR A 214 -9.75 10.96 10.03
N ALA A 215 -10.95 10.75 9.47
CA ALA A 215 -11.66 9.49 9.60
C ALA A 215 -11.02 8.35 8.80
N LEU A 216 -10.56 8.63 7.59
CA LEU A 216 -9.84 7.68 6.75
C LEU A 216 -8.52 7.27 7.40
N GLU A 217 -7.71 8.22 7.87
CA GLU A 217 -6.44 7.96 8.55
C GLU A 217 -6.64 7.09 9.80
N PHE A 218 -7.65 7.39 10.62
CA PHE A 218 -8.00 6.55 11.76
C PHE A 218 -8.34 5.12 11.33
N CYS A 219 -9.09 4.96 10.23
CA CYS A 219 -9.41 3.64 9.67
C CYS A 219 -8.14 2.89 9.25
N LEU A 220 -7.24 3.54 8.50
CA LEU A 220 -6.02 2.91 8.00
C LEU A 220 -5.12 2.42 9.15
N LEU A 221 -4.95 3.26 10.18
CA LEU A 221 -4.04 2.98 11.29
C LEU A 221 -4.68 2.05 12.33
N HIS A 222 -5.87 2.37 12.81
CA HIS A 222 -6.45 1.70 13.97
C HIS A 222 -7.41 0.58 13.62
N ARG A 223 -7.82 0.45 12.35
CA ARG A 223 -8.77 -0.55 11.86
C ARG A 223 -8.29 -1.27 10.58
N PRO A 224 -7.06 -1.83 10.54
CA PRO A 224 -6.51 -2.46 9.35
C PRO A 224 -7.32 -3.69 8.86
N GLU A 225 -8.17 -4.26 9.70
CA GLU A 225 -9.14 -5.30 9.32
C GLU A 225 -10.11 -4.85 8.22
N LEU A 226 -10.36 -3.54 8.09
CA LEU A 226 -11.21 -3.00 7.03
C LEU A 226 -10.56 -3.09 5.65
N LEU A 227 -9.22 -3.18 5.58
CA LEU A 227 -8.47 -3.37 4.34
C LEU A 227 -8.27 -4.84 3.98
N LYS A 228 -8.45 -5.77 4.92
CA LYS A 228 -8.25 -7.21 4.66
C LYS A 228 -9.11 -7.69 3.51
N ASN A 229 -8.47 -8.25 2.48
CA ASN A 229 -9.07 -8.73 1.24
C ASN A 229 -9.89 -7.68 0.46
N ARG A 230 -9.68 -6.38 0.77
CA ARG A 230 -10.40 -5.25 0.16
C ARG A 230 -9.45 -4.32 -0.59
N HIS A 231 -10.06 -3.39 -1.31
CA HIS A 231 -9.35 -2.35 -2.02
C HIS A 231 -9.36 -1.05 -1.21
N LEU A 232 -8.25 -0.32 -1.19
CA LEU A 232 -8.11 0.96 -0.50
C LEU A 232 -9.23 1.94 -0.88
N ASP A 233 -9.55 2.06 -2.17
CA ASP A 233 -10.60 2.97 -2.65
C ASP A 233 -12.01 2.62 -2.13
N GLN A 234 -12.28 1.38 -1.72
CA GLN A 234 -13.55 1.05 -1.05
C GLN A 234 -13.64 1.78 0.28
N VAL A 235 -12.55 1.77 1.05
CA VAL A 235 -12.44 2.49 2.33
C VAL A 235 -12.55 3.99 2.09
N ILE A 236 -11.86 4.54 1.08
CA ILE A 236 -11.94 5.97 0.72
C ILE A 236 -13.39 6.39 0.42
N MET A 237 -14.08 5.67 -0.49
CA MET A 237 -15.47 6.00 -0.85
C MET A 237 -16.42 5.89 0.35
N CYS A 238 -16.21 4.90 1.23
CA CYS A 238 -16.99 4.76 2.46
C CYS A 238 -16.70 5.88 3.46
N SER A 239 -15.45 6.34 3.60
CA SER A 239 -15.09 7.48 4.46
C SER A 239 -15.73 8.77 3.97
N VAL A 240 -15.70 9.03 2.65
CA VAL A 240 -16.38 10.19 2.04
C VAL A 240 -17.87 10.14 2.35
N TYR A 241 -18.54 9.03 2.07
CA TYR A 241 -19.98 8.89 2.31
C TYR A 241 -20.32 9.06 3.80
N ALA A 242 -19.59 8.37 4.69
CA ALA A 242 -19.85 8.39 6.12
C ALA A 242 -19.82 9.81 6.70
N ILE A 243 -18.74 10.55 6.41
CA ILE A 243 -18.51 11.87 6.99
C ILE A 243 -19.43 12.92 6.37
N CYS A 244 -19.67 12.87 5.06
CA CYS A 244 -20.69 13.72 4.43
C CYS A 244 -22.08 13.49 5.06
N LYS A 245 -22.47 12.22 5.27
CA LYS A 245 -23.78 11.88 5.82
C LYS A 245 -23.98 12.40 7.25
N VAL A 246 -23.00 12.21 8.14
CA VAL A 246 -23.14 12.68 9.53
C VAL A 246 -23.01 14.20 9.65
N SER A 247 -22.37 14.85 8.70
CA SER A 247 -22.26 16.31 8.64
C SER A 247 -23.45 16.99 7.94
N GLY A 248 -24.52 16.25 7.61
CA GLY A 248 -25.72 16.78 6.98
C GLY A 248 -25.61 17.06 5.47
N CYS A 249 -24.52 16.64 4.80
CA CYS A 249 -24.39 16.77 3.35
C CYS A 249 -25.18 15.66 2.63
N ASP A 250 -25.95 16.01 1.60
CA ASP A 250 -26.73 15.04 0.81
C ASP A 250 -25.90 14.27 -0.23
N THR A 251 -24.73 13.76 0.18
CA THR A 251 -23.86 12.98 -0.71
C THR A 251 -24.37 11.55 -0.82
N LYS A 252 -24.77 11.12 -2.02
CA LYS A 252 -25.18 9.74 -2.30
C LYS A 252 -24.03 8.90 -2.84
N PHE A 253 -24.03 7.59 -2.57
CA PHE A 253 -23.09 6.65 -3.20
C PHE A 253 -23.11 6.70 -4.73
N LYS A 254 -24.27 6.98 -5.34
CA LYS A 254 -24.39 7.17 -6.79
C LYS A 254 -23.46 8.27 -7.30
N SER A 255 -23.41 9.42 -6.63
CA SER A 255 -22.55 10.56 -6.98
C SER A 255 -21.08 10.23 -6.73
N ILE A 256 -20.76 9.57 -5.61
CA ILE A 256 -19.40 9.14 -5.27
C ILE A 256 -18.85 8.17 -6.33
N VAL A 257 -19.63 7.15 -6.71
CA VAL A 257 -19.24 6.17 -7.73
C VAL A 257 -19.12 6.84 -9.12
N ALA A 258 -19.99 7.80 -9.43
CA ALA A 258 -19.88 8.56 -10.69
C ALA A 258 -18.59 9.39 -10.75
N ALA A 259 -18.23 10.06 -9.66
CA ALA A 259 -16.96 10.78 -9.56
C ALA A 259 -15.75 9.82 -9.60
N TYR A 260 -15.80 8.72 -8.85
CA TYR A 260 -14.75 7.70 -8.79
C TYR A 260 -14.39 7.15 -10.18
N LYS A 261 -15.37 6.91 -11.05
CA LYS A 261 -15.14 6.42 -12.43
C LYS A 261 -14.24 7.32 -13.27
N ASN A 262 -14.09 8.60 -12.92
CA ASN A 262 -13.21 9.54 -13.62
C ASN A 262 -11.78 9.54 -13.09
N LEU A 263 -11.46 8.74 -12.07
CA LEU A 263 -10.10 8.59 -11.57
C LEU A 263 -9.29 7.64 -12.48
N PRO A 264 -7.99 7.91 -12.74
CA PRO A 264 -7.17 7.09 -13.65
C PRO A 264 -7.02 5.61 -13.23
N THR A 265 -7.18 5.33 -11.94
CA THR A 265 -7.02 3.98 -11.35
C THR A 265 -8.36 3.28 -11.12
N ALA A 266 -9.47 3.88 -11.57
CA ALA A 266 -10.80 3.36 -11.29
C ALA A 266 -11.09 2.05 -12.03
N SER A 267 -11.60 1.08 -11.27
CA SER A 267 -12.14 -0.16 -11.83
C SER A 267 -13.56 -0.40 -11.33
N GLN A 268 -14.42 -0.97 -12.19
CA GLN A 268 -15.81 -1.27 -11.82
C GLN A 268 -15.90 -2.34 -10.74
N THR A 269 -14.98 -3.31 -10.73
CA THR A 269 -14.94 -4.39 -9.74
C THR A 269 -14.80 -3.83 -8.32
N VAL A 270 -14.13 -2.67 -8.15
CA VAL A 270 -13.87 -2.07 -6.84
C VAL A 270 -15.17 -1.68 -6.12
N TYR A 271 -16.18 -1.16 -6.81
CA TYR A 271 -17.45 -0.78 -6.17
C TYR A 271 -18.59 -1.78 -6.39
N LYS A 272 -18.41 -2.75 -7.29
CA LYS A 272 -19.37 -3.84 -7.50
C LYS A 272 -19.10 -5.07 -6.63
N GLU A 273 -17.83 -5.33 -6.30
CA GLU A 273 -17.38 -6.55 -5.63
C GLU A 273 -16.47 -6.21 -4.42
N ALA A 274 -17.10 -5.91 -3.29
CA ALA A 274 -16.46 -5.69 -2.01
C ALA A 274 -16.64 -6.92 -1.11
N TRP A 275 -15.53 -7.45 -0.60
CA TRP A 275 -15.52 -8.63 0.25
C TRP A 275 -16.25 -8.38 1.58
N ILE A 276 -17.16 -9.28 1.97
CA ILE A 276 -17.89 -9.19 3.23
C ILE A 276 -17.32 -10.19 4.25
N SER A 277 -17.44 -11.49 3.96
CA SER A 277 -16.96 -12.58 4.80
C SER A 277 -16.92 -13.89 4.01
N GLY A 278 -15.96 -14.78 4.30
CA GLY A 278 -15.83 -16.05 3.58
C GLY A 278 -15.70 -15.85 2.07
N GLU A 279 -16.59 -16.45 1.30
CA GLU A 279 -16.69 -16.29 -0.17
C GLU A 279 -17.73 -15.24 -0.60
N GLU A 280 -18.31 -14.50 0.35
CA GLU A 280 -19.37 -13.53 0.08
C GLU A 280 -18.81 -12.16 -0.33
N TYR A 281 -19.31 -11.66 -1.46
CA TYR A 281 -19.06 -10.32 -1.99
C TYR A 281 -20.38 -9.57 -2.18
N ASP A 282 -20.32 -8.24 -2.02
CA ASP A 282 -21.47 -7.35 -2.22
C ASP A 282 -20.99 -6.04 -2.87
N SER A 283 -21.92 -5.18 -3.26
CA SER A 283 -21.62 -3.81 -3.68
C SER A 283 -20.92 -3.00 -2.58
N ILE A 284 -20.36 -1.84 -2.96
CA ILE A 284 -19.80 -0.87 -2.02
C ILE A 284 -20.79 -0.45 -0.92
N ILE A 285 -22.10 -0.45 -1.24
CA ILE A 285 -23.17 -0.11 -0.28
C ILE A 285 -23.35 -1.24 0.72
N GLY A 286 -23.31 -2.50 0.27
CA GLY A 286 -23.34 -3.68 1.12
C GLY A 286 -22.16 -3.69 2.10
N PHE A 287 -20.94 -3.48 1.59
CA PHE A 287 -19.75 -3.32 2.43
C PHE A 287 -19.90 -2.20 3.45
N TYR A 288 -20.41 -1.04 3.03
CA TYR A 288 -20.61 0.10 3.93
C TYR A 288 -21.55 -0.25 5.10
N ASN A 289 -22.71 -0.83 4.81
CA ASN A 289 -23.74 -1.11 5.81
C ASN A 289 -23.37 -2.27 6.73
N ARG A 290 -22.83 -3.36 6.15
CA ARG A 290 -22.62 -4.64 6.84
C ARG A 290 -21.28 -4.72 7.56
N VAL A 291 -20.27 -3.99 7.10
CA VAL A 291 -18.92 -4.06 7.67
C VAL A 291 -18.45 -2.70 8.14
N TYR A 292 -18.27 -1.73 7.23
CA TYR A 292 -17.60 -0.46 7.54
C TYR A 292 -18.29 0.29 8.69
N MET A 293 -19.61 0.47 8.61
CA MET A 293 -20.37 1.14 9.66
C MET A 293 -20.42 0.35 10.96
N GLN A 294 -20.49 -0.98 10.91
CA GLN A 294 -20.46 -1.79 12.13
C GLN A 294 -19.15 -1.60 12.90
N THR A 295 -18.04 -1.46 12.18
CA THR A 295 -16.72 -1.24 12.78
C THR A 295 -16.50 0.20 13.25
N LEU A 296 -16.95 1.20 12.47
CA LEU A 296 -16.55 2.61 12.68
C LEU A 296 -17.64 3.53 13.24
N LYS A 297 -18.88 3.06 13.44
CA LYS A 297 -20.02 3.89 13.91
C LYS A 297 -19.66 4.81 15.08
N ASN A 298 -19.08 4.26 16.15
CA ASN A 298 -18.76 5.03 17.37
C ASN A 298 -17.69 6.11 17.14
N TYR A 299 -16.83 5.92 16.14
CA TYR A 299 -15.82 6.91 15.78
C TYR A 299 -16.41 7.97 14.84
N ILE A 300 -17.16 7.55 13.81
CA ILE A 300 -17.80 8.43 12.83
C ILE A 300 -18.81 9.40 13.46
N LEU A 301 -19.58 8.95 14.46
CA LEU A 301 -20.57 9.80 15.14
C LEU A 301 -19.95 11.00 15.87
N ARG A 302 -18.64 10.97 16.17
CA ARG A 302 -17.92 12.12 16.75
C ARG A 302 -17.79 13.30 15.79
N PHE A 303 -18.05 13.08 14.50
CA PHE A 303 -18.06 14.08 13.45
C PHE A 303 -19.49 14.54 13.13
N ALA A 304 -20.51 14.23 13.94
CA ALA A 304 -21.87 14.71 13.72
C ALA A 304 -22.12 16.11 14.30
N SER A 305 -21.15 16.65 15.06
CA SER A 305 -21.14 18.01 15.60
C SER A 305 -20.74 19.05 14.56
#